data_AF-A0A7X5N0A7-F1
#
_entry.id   AF-A0A7X5N0A7-F1
#
_cell.length_a   1.000
_cell.length_b   1.000
_cell.length_c   1.000
_cell.angle_alpha   90.00
_cell.angle_beta   90.00
_cell.angle_gamma   90.00
#
_symmetry.space_group_name_H-M   'P 1'
#
loop_
_entity.id
_entity.type
_entity.pdbx_description
1 polymer ?
#
loop_
_entity_poly.entity_id
_entity_poly.type
_entity_poly.pdbx_seq_one_letter_code
_entity_poly.pdbx_strand_id
1 'polypeptide(L)'
;RFSGSVPQLQAQLNEVVRAMTVSGAPASQIYNTLQQVVVAGTMARRVTEMRAGGANAAASGDALARDSVVFTQMLEGLRAGNDELGIAAVRNPAALSALEQSQAQWATMKKDVDAILASSRNLFAAQSSAAALTAGSNKMLDDSKKLFDAFSAFGSVRDTRLFPNFWLGVVSGLLALLAIIGFVWSSVRVRSREQDVRYQAQVEFNSRNQQAIMRLLDEISSLGEGDLTVKASVTEDMTGAIADAINYAVDELRHLVTTINDTSAKVAVSTQETQATAMQLADAAGQQANQITTASERISEIAASIEQVSRNSTESAEVAQRSVVIAAEGAGVVRETIQGMDQIRDQIQETSKRIKRLGESSQEIGSIVELINDISEQTNILALNAAVQAASAGEAGRGFAVVADEVQRLAERTSGATRRIEGLVQTIQADTNEAVSSMEQTTSEVVSGARLAEDAGTALTEIERVSNA
;
A
#
# COMPACT_ATOMS: atom_id res chain seq x y z
N ARG A 1 -32.51 18.97 8.75
CA ARG A 1 -31.66 17.93 9.35
C ARG A 1 -30.21 18.24 9.05
N PHE A 2 -29.79 18.23 7.78
CA PHE A 2 -28.50 18.76 7.29
C PHE A 2 -27.92 19.96 8.09
N SER A 3 -28.54 21.15 8.08
CA SER A 3 -28.00 22.34 8.75
C SER A 3 -27.80 22.19 10.26
N GLY A 4 -28.54 21.28 10.92
CA GLY A 4 -28.39 20.99 12.35
C GLY A 4 -27.21 20.08 12.67
N SER A 5 -26.75 19.28 11.69
CA SER A 5 -25.60 18.37 11.84
C SER A 5 -24.26 19.04 11.49
N VAL A 6 -24.28 20.24 10.89
CA VAL A 6 -23.07 20.97 10.47
C VAL A 6 -22.17 21.36 11.64
N PRO A 7 -22.67 21.87 12.79
CA PRO A 7 -21.79 22.21 13.92
C PRO A 7 -21.01 21.00 14.47
N GLN A 8 -21.64 19.82 14.48
CA GLN A 8 -21.00 18.59 14.91
C GLN A 8 -19.93 18.13 13.91
N LEU A 9 -20.20 18.23 12.60
CA LEU A 9 -19.22 17.95 11.55
C LEU A 9 -18.02 18.92 11.63
N GLN A 10 -18.28 20.22 11.86
CA GLN A 10 -17.22 21.21 12.06
C GLN A 10 -16.37 20.92 13.30
N ALA A 11 -16.98 20.46 14.40
CA ALA A 11 -16.25 20.06 15.59
C ALA A 11 -15.32 18.86 15.34
N GLN A 12 -15.78 17.85 14.60
CA GLN A 12 -14.95 16.69 14.25
C GLN A 12 -13.81 17.08 13.31
N LEU A 13 -14.06 17.92 12.30
CA LEU A 13 -13.01 18.44 11.40
C LEU A 13 -11.99 19.30 12.14
N ASN A 14 -12.40 20.09 13.14
CA ASN A 14 -11.48 20.83 13.99
C ASN A 14 -10.59 19.90 14.82
N GLU A 15 -11.10 18.74 15.27
CA GLU A 15 -10.29 17.73 15.95
C GLU A 15 -9.30 17.06 15.00
N VAL A 16 -9.66 16.85 13.72
CA VAL A 16 -8.70 16.43 12.67
C VAL A 16 -7.58 17.45 12.53
N VAL A 17 -7.90 18.74 12.40
CA VAL A 17 -6.92 19.84 12.30
C VAL A 17 -6.02 19.88 13.53
N ARG A 18 -6.59 19.74 14.73
CA ARG A 18 -5.86 19.72 15.99
C ARG A 18 -4.89 18.54 16.06
N ALA A 19 -5.34 17.33 15.75
CA ALA A 19 -4.50 16.14 15.73
C ALA A 19 -3.37 16.25 14.70
N MET A 20 -3.66 16.79 13.51
CA MET A 20 -2.65 17.06 12.47
C MET A 20 -1.61 18.10 12.90
N THR A 21 -2.04 19.14 13.62
CA THR A 21 -1.14 20.17 14.15
C THR A 21 -0.20 19.60 15.22
N VAL A 22 -0.74 18.79 16.14
CA VAL A 22 0.05 18.14 17.20
C VAL A 22 1.02 17.12 16.60
N SER A 23 0.66 16.45 15.50
CA SER A 23 1.51 15.46 14.84
C SER A 23 2.52 16.03 13.85
N GLY A 24 2.58 17.35 13.66
CA GLY A 24 3.51 17.99 12.72
C GLY A 24 3.18 17.75 11.25
N ALA A 25 1.89 17.66 10.88
CA ALA A 25 1.49 17.51 9.48
C ALA A 25 1.90 18.73 8.62
N PRO A 26 2.14 18.56 7.30
CA PRO A 26 2.46 19.67 6.41
C PRO A 26 1.42 20.80 6.47
N ALA A 27 1.88 22.05 6.44
CA ALA A 27 1.02 23.23 6.52
C ALA A 27 -0.07 23.28 5.43
N SER A 28 0.23 22.75 4.23
CA SER A 28 -0.75 22.62 3.15
C SER A 28 -1.90 21.67 3.49
N GLN A 29 -1.62 20.55 4.17
CA GLN A 29 -2.67 19.61 4.59
C GLN A 29 -3.53 20.20 5.71
N ILE A 30 -2.91 20.92 6.66
CA ILE A 30 -3.62 21.61 7.73
C ILE A 30 -4.54 22.69 7.12
N TYR A 31 -4.02 23.50 6.19
CA TYR A 31 -4.78 24.52 5.49
C TYR A 31 -5.98 23.93 4.72
N ASN A 32 -5.76 22.88 3.93
CA ASN A 32 -6.82 22.26 3.14
C ASN A 32 -7.92 21.65 4.03
N THR A 33 -7.55 21.08 5.18
CA THR A 33 -8.50 20.52 6.15
C THR A 33 -9.29 21.63 6.86
N LEU A 34 -8.62 22.73 7.22
CA LEU A 34 -9.26 23.91 7.80
C LEU A 34 -10.27 24.55 6.82
N GLN A 35 -9.94 24.56 5.52
CA GLN A 35 -10.86 25.03 4.49
C GLN A 35 -12.16 24.21 4.46
N GLN A 36 -12.11 22.90 4.73
CA GLN A 36 -13.31 22.07 4.79
C GLN A 36 -14.26 22.46 5.94
N VAL A 37 -13.73 22.96 7.08
CA VAL A 37 -14.54 23.49 8.18
C VAL A 37 -15.40 24.67 7.69
N VAL A 38 -14.81 25.53 6.86
CA VAL A 38 -15.49 26.67 6.24
C VAL A 38 -16.52 26.20 5.21
N VAL A 39 -16.15 25.24 4.35
CA VAL A 39 -17.04 24.68 3.30
C VAL A 39 -18.28 24.03 3.91
N ALA A 40 -18.14 23.30 5.03
CA ALA A 40 -19.27 22.75 5.76
C ALA A 40 -20.26 23.85 6.23
N GLY A 41 -19.73 24.98 6.71
CA GLY A 41 -20.53 26.14 7.11
C GLY A 41 -21.20 26.85 5.93
N THR A 42 -20.49 27.02 4.80
CA THR A 42 -21.07 27.64 3.61
C THR A 42 -22.17 26.80 3.00
N MET A 43 -22.04 25.47 2.99
CA MET A 43 -23.11 24.57 2.55
C MET A 43 -24.38 24.75 3.39
N ALA A 44 -24.26 24.89 4.72
CA ALA A 44 -25.40 25.14 5.61
C ALA A 44 -26.12 26.47 5.28
N ARG A 45 -25.34 27.51 5.00
CA ARG A 45 -25.85 28.82 4.58
C ARG A 45 -26.57 28.74 3.24
N ARG A 46 -26.01 28.04 2.25
CA ARG A 46 -26.65 27.86 0.92
C ARG A 46 -27.98 27.12 1.03
N VAL A 47 -28.06 26.09 1.86
CA VAL A 47 -29.34 25.40 2.14
C VAL A 47 -30.38 26.36 2.75
N THR A 48 -29.94 27.30 3.59
CA THR A 48 -30.81 28.32 4.17
C THR A 48 -31.28 29.33 3.12
N GLU A 49 -30.40 29.77 2.22
CA GLU A 49 -30.72 30.66 1.09
C GLU A 49 -31.68 29.98 0.09
N MET A 50 -31.49 28.69 -0.20
CA MET A 50 -32.42 27.90 -1.00
C MET A 50 -33.81 27.81 -0.37
N ARG A 51 -33.87 27.67 0.96
CA ARG A 51 -35.14 27.61 1.70
C ARG A 51 -35.85 28.98 1.75
N ALA A 52 -35.09 30.07 1.79
CA ALA A 52 -35.63 31.43 1.76
C ALA A 52 -36.22 31.78 0.37
N GLY A 53 -35.74 31.14 -0.70
CA GLY A 53 -36.21 31.34 -2.05
C GLY A 53 -35.75 32.67 -2.67
N GLY A 54 -36.30 33.02 -3.84
CA GLY A 54 -35.97 34.24 -4.57
C GLY A 54 -34.92 34.06 -5.68
N ALA A 55 -34.45 35.16 -6.26
CA ALA A 55 -33.64 35.14 -7.49
C ALA A 55 -32.32 34.36 -7.37
N ASN A 56 -31.74 34.28 -6.16
CA ASN A 56 -30.46 33.62 -5.91
C ASN A 56 -30.59 32.15 -5.45
N ALA A 57 -31.82 31.64 -5.28
CA ALA A 57 -32.04 30.31 -4.74
C ALA A 57 -31.52 29.20 -5.67
N ALA A 58 -31.71 29.36 -6.98
CA ALA A 58 -31.19 28.44 -8.00
C ALA A 58 -29.65 28.41 -8.01
N ALA A 59 -29.02 29.59 -8.04
CA ALA A 59 -27.55 29.71 -7.98
C ALA A 59 -26.96 29.12 -6.69
N SER A 60 -27.68 29.23 -5.57
CA SER A 60 -27.30 28.63 -4.29
C SER A 60 -27.38 27.10 -4.32
N GLY A 61 -28.36 26.54 -5.03
CA GLY A 61 -28.48 25.11 -5.30
C GLY A 61 -27.33 24.56 -6.13
N ASP A 62 -26.99 25.22 -7.24
CA ASP A 62 -25.87 24.81 -8.08
C ASP A 62 -24.53 24.88 -7.34
N ALA A 63 -24.35 25.92 -6.52
CA ALA A 63 -23.14 26.05 -5.70
C ALA A 63 -23.09 25.00 -4.58
N LEU A 64 -24.21 24.66 -3.95
CA LEU A 64 -24.29 23.57 -2.98
C LEU A 64 -23.95 22.22 -3.60
N ALA A 65 -24.40 21.96 -4.84
CA ALA A 65 -24.07 20.74 -5.57
C ALA A 65 -22.56 20.61 -5.82
N ARG A 66 -21.91 21.69 -6.24
CA ARG A 66 -20.44 21.72 -6.42
C ARG A 66 -19.69 21.54 -5.10
N ASP A 67 -20.07 22.29 -4.07
CA ASP A 67 -19.43 22.23 -2.75
C ASP A 67 -19.53 20.82 -2.15
N SER A 68 -20.67 20.13 -2.32
CA SER A 68 -20.87 18.74 -1.87
C SER A 68 -19.94 17.73 -2.54
N VAL A 69 -19.72 17.86 -3.86
CA VAL A 69 -18.82 16.99 -4.62
C VAL A 69 -17.37 17.22 -4.20
N VAL A 70 -16.94 18.48 -4.18
CA VAL A 70 -15.56 18.85 -3.81
C VAL A 70 -15.24 18.44 -2.37
N PHE A 71 -16.18 18.66 -1.45
CA PHE A 71 -16.03 18.26 -0.05
C PHE A 71 -15.88 16.74 0.11
N THR A 72 -16.65 15.95 -0.65
CA THR A 72 -16.54 14.48 -0.66
C THR A 72 -15.18 14.03 -1.18
N GLN A 73 -14.74 14.56 -2.32
CA GLN A 73 -13.44 14.24 -2.93
C GLN A 73 -12.27 14.62 -2.00
N MET A 74 -12.37 15.76 -1.32
CA MET A 74 -11.34 16.18 -0.37
C MET A 74 -11.24 15.23 0.84
N LEU A 75 -12.38 14.83 1.43
CA LEU A 75 -12.36 13.89 2.56
C LEU A 75 -11.81 12.52 2.16
N GLU A 76 -12.15 12.02 0.98
CA GLU A 76 -11.60 10.76 0.44
C GLU A 76 -10.10 10.88 0.18
N GLY A 77 -9.67 12.00 -0.42
CA GLY A 77 -8.26 12.31 -0.66
C GLY A 77 -7.44 12.41 0.62
N LEU A 78 -7.99 12.98 1.70
CA LEU A 78 -7.31 13.01 3.01
C LEU A 78 -7.13 11.61 3.62
N ARG A 79 -8.01 10.65 3.31
CA ARG A 79 -7.91 9.26 3.81
C ARG A 79 -6.96 8.41 2.97
N ALA A 80 -7.17 8.39 1.66
CA ALA A 80 -6.49 7.46 0.75
C ALA A 80 -5.24 8.07 0.08
N GLY A 81 -5.13 9.39 0.05
CA GLY A 81 -4.20 10.11 -0.83
C GLY A 81 -4.83 10.33 -2.20
N ASN A 82 -4.54 11.47 -2.83
CA ASN A 82 -4.92 11.78 -4.20
C ASN A 82 -3.84 12.68 -4.83
N ASP A 83 -3.00 12.08 -5.67
CA ASP A 83 -1.84 12.75 -6.28
C ASP A 83 -2.27 13.78 -7.34
N GLU A 84 -3.40 13.57 -8.03
CA GLU A 84 -3.94 14.50 -9.04
C GLU A 84 -4.43 15.81 -8.40
N LEU A 85 -4.93 15.74 -7.17
CA LEU A 85 -5.37 16.88 -6.37
C LEU A 85 -4.27 17.44 -5.45
N GLY A 86 -3.07 16.84 -5.44
CA GLY A 86 -1.97 17.22 -4.56
C GLY A 86 -2.26 16.98 -3.07
N ILE A 87 -3.12 16.00 -2.74
CA ILE A 87 -3.55 15.69 -1.37
C ILE A 87 -2.80 14.46 -0.88
N ALA A 88 -1.85 14.63 0.03
CA ALA A 88 -1.20 13.51 0.69
C ALA A 88 -2.10 12.88 1.78
N ALA A 89 -2.04 11.56 1.92
CA ALA A 89 -2.85 10.80 2.89
C ALA A 89 -2.48 11.12 4.34
N VAL A 90 -3.48 11.25 5.21
CA VAL A 90 -3.30 11.41 6.66
C VAL A 90 -2.93 10.05 7.26
N ARG A 91 -1.75 9.98 7.91
CA ARG A 91 -1.22 8.73 8.50
C ARG A 91 -1.19 8.72 10.02
N ASN A 92 -1.42 9.87 10.67
CA ASN A 92 -1.42 9.94 12.12
C ASN A 92 -2.67 9.22 12.68
N PRO A 93 -2.54 8.29 13.65
CA PRO A 93 -3.67 7.52 14.17
C PRO A 93 -4.80 8.36 14.79
N ALA A 94 -4.46 9.42 15.53
CA ALA A 94 -5.47 10.29 16.16
C ALA A 94 -6.21 11.13 15.11
N ALA A 95 -5.48 11.67 14.12
CA ALA A 95 -6.09 12.41 13.01
C ALA A 95 -6.93 11.50 12.10
N LEU A 96 -6.50 10.26 11.88
CA LEU A 96 -7.23 9.27 11.09
C LEU A 96 -8.55 8.88 11.76
N SER A 97 -8.56 8.64 13.08
CA SER A 97 -9.78 8.32 13.82
C SER A 97 -10.81 9.47 13.77
N ALA A 98 -10.36 10.72 13.94
CA ALA A 98 -11.24 11.89 13.81
C ALA A 98 -11.74 12.09 12.37
N LEU A 99 -10.92 11.74 11.37
CA LEU A 99 -11.29 11.81 9.95
C LEU A 99 -12.33 10.75 9.59
N GLU A 100 -12.21 9.53 10.09
CA GLU A 100 -13.20 8.46 9.89
C GLU A 100 -14.56 8.82 10.49
N GLN A 101 -14.58 9.41 11.69
CA GLN A 101 -15.81 9.91 12.30
C GLN A 101 -16.45 11.02 11.44
N SER A 102 -15.63 11.96 10.94
CA SER A 102 -16.08 13.02 10.05
C SER A 102 -16.65 12.48 8.73
N GLN A 103 -16.03 11.45 8.15
CA GLN A 103 -16.52 10.79 6.94
C GLN A 103 -17.83 10.03 7.16
N ALA A 104 -17.97 9.31 8.26
CA ALA A 104 -19.21 8.60 8.60
C ALA A 104 -20.37 9.60 8.80
N GLN A 105 -20.11 10.71 9.48
CA GLN A 105 -21.07 11.79 9.63
C GLN A 105 -21.41 12.43 8.27
N TRP A 106 -20.42 12.72 7.45
CA TRP A 106 -20.63 13.26 6.10
C TRP A 106 -21.44 12.32 5.21
N ALA A 107 -21.19 11.01 5.23
CA ALA A 107 -21.93 10.04 4.43
C ALA A 107 -23.44 10.06 4.75
N THR A 108 -23.78 10.29 6.02
CA THR A 108 -25.17 10.48 6.45
C THR A 108 -25.73 11.83 5.96
N MET A 109 -24.97 12.91 6.15
CA MET A 109 -25.36 14.25 5.71
C MET A 109 -25.47 14.39 4.19
N LYS A 110 -24.67 13.65 3.42
CA LYS A 110 -24.69 13.64 1.96
C LYS A 110 -26.03 13.16 1.41
N LYS A 111 -26.65 12.15 2.06
CA LYS A 111 -28.00 11.71 1.69
C LYS A 111 -29.03 12.83 1.84
N ASP A 112 -28.92 13.64 2.89
CA ASP A 112 -29.77 14.82 3.08
C ASP A 112 -29.51 15.87 1.99
N VAL A 113 -28.24 16.13 1.63
CA VAL A 113 -27.88 17.10 0.56
C VAL A 113 -28.42 16.65 -0.79
N ASP A 114 -28.24 15.38 -1.15
CA ASP A 114 -28.70 14.83 -2.43
C ASP A 114 -30.23 14.89 -2.52
N ALA A 115 -30.94 14.61 -1.42
CA ALA A 115 -32.39 14.77 -1.34
C ALA A 115 -32.85 16.23 -1.48
N ILE A 116 -32.13 17.18 -0.86
CA ILE A 116 -32.40 18.62 -0.99
C ILE A 116 -32.20 19.07 -2.44
N LEU A 117 -31.10 18.67 -3.09
CA LEU A 117 -30.79 19.02 -4.49
C LEU A 117 -31.75 18.38 -5.50
N ALA A 118 -32.24 17.17 -5.22
CA ALA A 118 -33.27 16.52 -6.03
C ALA A 118 -34.62 17.26 -5.92
N SER A 119 -35.00 17.64 -4.71
CA SER A 119 -36.26 18.35 -4.45
C SER A 119 -36.23 19.82 -4.92
N SER A 120 -35.05 20.46 -4.89
CA SER A 120 -34.93 21.88 -5.23
C SER A 120 -35.25 22.19 -6.69
N ARG A 121 -34.99 21.27 -7.63
CA ARG A 121 -35.34 21.46 -9.06
C ARG A 121 -36.85 21.62 -9.28
N ASN A 122 -37.65 20.79 -8.62
CA ASN A 122 -39.11 20.89 -8.68
C ASN A 122 -39.63 22.14 -7.93
N LEU A 123 -39.00 22.49 -6.81
CA LEU A 123 -39.34 23.70 -6.05
C LEU A 123 -39.06 24.98 -6.85
N PHE A 124 -37.93 25.07 -7.56
CA PHE A 124 -37.60 26.22 -8.40
C PHE A 124 -38.53 26.37 -9.60
N ALA A 125 -38.94 25.26 -10.22
CA ALA A 125 -39.95 25.27 -11.27
C ALA A 125 -41.33 25.75 -10.76
N ALA A 126 -41.75 25.28 -9.58
CA ALA A 126 -42.99 25.74 -8.97
C ALA A 126 -42.95 27.23 -8.57
N GLN A 127 -41.82 27.69 -8.03
CA GLN A 127 -41.64 29.08 -7.60
C GLN A 127 -41.56 30.06 -8.80
N SER A 128 -40.96 29.66 -9.91
CA SER A 128 -40.92 30.48 -11.14
C SER A 128 -42.31 30.58 -11.80
N SER A 129 -43.10 29.49 -11.81
CA SER A 129 -44.50 29.53 -12.24
C SER A 129 -45.38 30.40 -11.35
N ALA A 130 -45.18 30.36 -10.02
CA ALA A 130 -45.89 31.23 -9.08
C ALA A 130 -45.54 32.72 -9.28
N ALA A 131 -44.27 33.04 -9.56
CA ALA A 131 -43.83 34.40 -9.88
C ALA A 131 -44.44 34.90 -11.21
N ALA A 132 -44.53 34.04 -12.23
CA ALA A 132 -45.16 34.36 -13.52
C ALA A 132 -46.67 34.63 -13.39
N LEU A 133 -47.37 33.88 -12.54
CA LEU A 133 -48.80 34.11 -12.21
C LEU A 133 -49.02 35.48 -11.54
N THR A 134 -48.15 35.86 -10.62
CA THR A 134 -48.25 37.14 -9.89
C THR A 134 -47.95 38.34 -10.80
N ALA A 135 -47.03 38.20 -11.76
CA ALA A 135 -46.78 39.21 -12.77
C ALA A 135 -47.94 39.32 -13.80
N GLY A 136 -48.53 38.18 -14.19
CA GLY A 136 -49.65 38.13 -15.13
C GLY A 136 -50.95 38.74 -14.58
N SER A 137 -51.25 38.56 -13.29
CA SER A 137 -52.47 39.10 -12.68
C SER A 137 -52.50 40.63 -12.65
N ASN A 138 -51.34 41.27 -12.45
CA ASN A 138 -51.21 42.74 -12.48
C ASN A 138 -51.46 43.31 -13.88
N LYS A 139 -51.05 42.59 -14.94
CA LYS A 139 -51.30 42.99 -16.34
C LYS A 139 -52.78 42.86 -16.72
N MET A 140 -53.43 41.79 -16.27
CA MET A 140 -54.85 41.55 -16.52
C MET A 140 -55.76 42.60 -15.84
N LEU A 141 -55.35 43.10 -14.66
CA LEU A 141 -56.04 44.18 -13.97
C LEU A 141 -55.93 45.53 -14.72
N ASP A 142 -54.81 45.78 -15.40
CA ASP A 142 -54.60 46.98 -16.21
C ASP A 142 -55.40 46.94 -17.52
N ASP A 143 -55.40 45.78 -18.19
CA ASP A 143 -56.15 45.57 -19.45
C ASP A 143 -57.67 45.65 -19.22
N SER A 144 -58.17 45.18 -18.07
CA SER A 144 -59.59 45.27 -17.71
C SER A 144 -60.07 46.71 -17.47
N LYS A 145 -59.22 47.59 -16.91
CA LYS A 145 -59.54 49.01 -16.73
C LYS A 145 -59.66 49.76 -18.05
N LYS A 146 -58.74 49.49 -19.00
CA LYS A 146 -58.76 50.06 -20.34
C LYS A 146 -60.01 49.68 -21.15
N LEU A 147 -60.51 48.45 -20.98
CA LEU A 147 -61.73 47.99 -21.62
C LEU A 147 -63.00 48.68 -21.08
N PHE A 148 -63.05 48.93 -19.76
CA PHE A 148 -64.17 49.61 -19.11
C PHE A 148 -64.27 51.08 -19.56
N ASP A 149 -63.15 51.78 -19.69
CA ASP A 149 -63.11 53.16 -20.17
C ASP A 149 -63.60 53.27 -21.63
N ALA A 150 -63.23 52.32 -22.49
CA ALA A 150 -63.65 52.27 -23.89
C ALA A 150 -65.17 52.01 -24.06
N PHE A 151 -65.81 51.34 -23.11
CA PHE A 151 -67.25 51.04 -23.17
C PHE A 151 -68.13 52.23 -22.78
N SER A 152 -67.60 53.18 -22.01
CA SER A 152 -68.36 54.33 -21.47
C SER A 152 -68.56 55.51 -22.45
N ALA A 153 -67.92 55.47 -23.63
CA ALA A 153 -67.89 56.58 -24.58
C ALA A 153 -68.97 56.53 -25.70
N PHE A 154 -69.85 55.53 -25.72
CA PHE A 154 -70.82 55.32 -26.80
C PHE A 154 -72.24 55.74 -26.40
N GLY A 155 -72.58 57.04 -26.56
CA GLY A 155 -73.95 57.49 -26.31
C GLY A 155 -74.20 58.98 -26.48
N SER A 156 -74.38 59.45 -27.72
CA SER A 156 -75.06 60.72 -28.00
C SER A 156 -75.36 60.89 -29.50
N VAL A 157 -76.57 60.55 -29.93
CA VAL A 157 -77.13 61.02 -31.22
C VAL A 157 -78.49 61.64 -30.94
N ARG A 158 -78.65 62.91 -31.34
CA ARG A 158 -79.81 63.76 -31.03
C ARG A 158 -80.72 63.89 -32.25
N ASP A 159 -82.00 63.73 -31.94
CA ASP A 159 -83.23 63.69 -32.73
C ASP A 159 -83.57 65.02 -33.44
N THR A 160 -84.01 65.00 -34.70
CA THR A 160 -84.78 66.12 -35.30
C THR A 160 -85.88 65.61 -36.25
N ARG A 161 -87.15 65.76 -35.82
CA ARG A 161 -88.38 65.49 -36.58
C ARG A 161 -88.66 66.58 -37.62
N LEU A 162 -89.21 66.18 -38.78
CA LEU A 162 -89.12 66.90 -40.07
C LEU A 162 -90.48 67.36 -40.68
N PHE A 163 -91.58 67.50 -39.92
CA PHE A 163 -92.91 67.78 -40.52
C PHE A 163 -93.72 68.91 -39.85
N PRO A 164 -94.09 69.99 -40.56
CA PRO A 164 -94.86 71.10 -39.99
C PRO A 164 -96.32 71.25 -40.46
N ASN A 165 -96.98 70.27 -41.10
CA ASN A 165 -98.38 70.45 -41.57
C ASN A 165 -99.32 69.26 -41.27
N PHE A 166 -100.34 69.50 -40.42
CA PHE A 166 -101.31 68.53 -39.88
C PHE A 166 -102.20 67.85 -40.95
N TRP A 167 -102.60 68.55 -42.02
CA TRP A 167 -103.44 67.99 -43.09
C TRP A 167 -102.65 67.17 -44.13
N LEU A 168 -101.32 67.30 -44.21
CA LEU A 168 -100.46 66.50 -45.09
C LEU A 168 -100.07 65.14 -44.45
N GLY A 169 -100.19 64.99 -43.13
CA GLY A 169 -99.92 63.73 -42.42
C GLY A 169 -101.02 62.67 -42.58
N VAL A 170 -102.27 63.09 -42.75
CA VAL A 170 -103.41 62.16 -42.86
C VAL A 170 -103.49 61.53 -44.26
N VAL A 171 -103.18 62.29 -45.31
CA VAL A 171 -103.14 61.78 -46.70
C VAL A 171 -101.85 61.00 -46.98
N SER A 172 -100.71 61.42 -46.42
CA SER A 172 -99.46 60.64 -46.49
C SER A 172 -99.49 59.38 -45.63
N GLY A 173 -100.26 59.35 -44.52
CA GLY A 173 -100.44 58.15 -43.67
C GLY A 173 -101.19 57.01 -44.35
N LEU A 174 -102.22 57.31 -45.17
CA LEU A 174 -102.97 56.29 -45.92
C LEU A 174 -102.19 55.75 -47.12
N LEU A 175 -101.44 56.60 -47.84
CA LEU A 175 -100.54 56.17 -48.90
C LEU A 175 -99.32 55.42 -48.35
N ALA A 176 -98.80 55.81 -47.18
CA ALA A 176 -97.74 55.08 -46.48
C ALA A 176 -98.21 53.73 -45.97
N LEU A 177 -99.44 53.58 -45.46
CA LEU A 177 -99.98 52.28 -45.03
C LEU A 177 -100.13 51.30 -46.19
N LEU A 178 -100.60 51.76 -47.36
CA LEU A 178 -100.68 50.93 -48.57
C LEU A 178 -99.29 50.59 -49.15
N ALA A 179 -98.35 51.53 -49.09
CA ALA A 179 -96.95 51.30 -49.48
C ALA A 179 -96.23 50.34 -48.51
N ILE A 180 -96.51 50.42 -47.20
CA ILE A 180 -95.98 49.51 -46.18
C ILE A 180 -96.56 48.11 -46.35
N ILE A 181 -97.87 47.97 -46.60
CA ILE A 181 -98.49 46.66 -46.85
C ILE A 181 -97.95 46.04 -48.15
N GLY A 182 -97.80 46.82 -49.23
CA GLY A 182 -97.18 46.36 -50.47
C GLY A 182 -95.69 46.00 -50.33
N PHE A 183 -94.94 46.78 -49.56
CA PHE A 183 -93.52 46.51 -49.26
C PHE A 183 -93.35 45.29 -48.34
N VAL A 184 -94.22 45.09 -47.35
CA VAL A 184 -94.22 43.88 -46.51
C VAL A 184 -94.60 42.65 -47.33
N TRP A 185 -95.59 42.74 -48.21
CA TRP A 185 -95.99 41.61 -49.05
C TRP A 185 -94.93 41.24 -50.10
N SER A 186 -94.23 42.23 -50.70
CA SER A 186 -93.12 41.96 -51.61
C SER A 186 -91.86 41.48 -50.88
N SER A 187 -91.53 42.06 -49.73
CA SER A 187 -90.34 41.66 -48.95
C SER A 187 -90.49 40.29 -48.30
N VAL A 188 -91.70 39.88 -47.90
CA VAL A 188 -91.96 38.54 -47.34
C VAL A 188 -91.93 37.47 -48.43
N ARG A 189 -92.47 37.73 -49.64
CA ARG A 189 -92.37 36.78 -50.77
C ARG A 189 -90.97 36.63 -51.36
N VAL A 190 -90.18 37.71 -51.39
CA VAL A 190 -88.80 37.65 -51.88
C VAL A 190 -87.90 36.93 -50.87
N ARG A 191 -88.11 37.10 -49.56
CA ARG A 191 -87.38 36.37 -48.51
C ARG A 191 -87.70 34.87 -48.45
N SER A 192 -88.94 34.45 -48.76
CA SER A 192 -89.29 33.02 -48.67
C SER A 192 -88.58 32.18 -49.74
N ARG A 193 -88.31 32.73 -50.92
CA ARG A 193 -87.59 32.02 -52.00
C ARG A 193 -86.08 31.87 -51.73
N GLU A 194 -85.49 32.78 -50.97
CA GLU A 194 -84.07 32.68 -50.59
C GLU A 194 -83.82 31.65 -49.46
N GLN A 195 -84.82 31.35 -48.64
CA GLN A 195 -84.69 30.38 -47.55
C GLN A 195 -84.72 28.92 -48.04
N ASP A 196 -85.55 28.58 -49.02
CA ASP A 196 -85.67 27.19 -49.51
C ASP A 196 -84.41 26.73 -50.27
N VAL A 197 -83.80 27.61 -51.09
CA VAL A 197 -82.57 27.29 -51.82
C VAL A 197 -81.37 27.15 -50.87
N ARG A 198 -81.30 28.00 -49.83
CA ARG A 198 -80.26 27.88 -48.79
C ARG A 198 -80.46 26.64 -47.92
N TYR A 199 -81.71 26.27 -47.62
CA TYR A 199 -82.01 25.07 -46.85
C TYR A 199 -81.63 23.80 -47.61
N GLN A 200 -81.95 23.69 -48.91
CA GLN A 200 -81.53 22.53 -49.71
C GLN A 200 -80.01 22.45 -49.89
N ALA A 201 -79.34 23.58 -50.17
CA ALA A 201 -77.88 23.63 -50.23
C ALA A 201 -77.23 23.23 -48.90
N GLN A 202 -77.82 23.63 -47.76
CA GLN A 202 -77.35 23.25 -46.42
C GLN A 202 -77.56 21.76 -46.13
N VAL A 203 -78.69 21.17 -46.55
CA VAL A 203 -78.98 19.74 -46.36
C VAL A 203 -78.09 18.87 -47.23
N GLU A 204 -77.84 19.24 -48.48
CA GLU A 204 -76.93 18.52 -49.38
C GLU A 204 -75.48 18.60 -48.88
N PHE A 205 -75.04 19.78 -48.42
CA PHE A 205 -73.75 19.98 -47.79
C PHE A 205 -73.59 19.12 -46.51
N ASN A 206 -74.60 19.13 -45.63
CA ASN A 206 -74.60 18.33 -44.42
C ASN A 206 -74.61 16.82 -44.72
N SER A 207 -75.36 16.36 -45.73
CA SER A 207 -75.41 14.95 -46.11
C SER A 207 -74.08 14.46 -46.67
N ARG A 208 -73.42 15.24 -47.54
CA ARG A 208 -72.06 14.94 -48.02
C ARG A 208 -71.06 14.90 -46.88
N ASN A 209 -71.15 15.85 -45.94
CA ASN A 209 -70.26 15.89 -44.78
C ASN A 209 -70.46 14.68 -43.85
N GLN A 210 -71.71 14.27 -43.60
CA GLN A 210 -72.01 13.07 -42.81
C GLN A 210 -71.48 11.81 -43.50
N GLN A 211 -71.60 11.68 -44.82
CA GLN A 211 -71.06 10.55 -45.56
C GLN A 211 -69.52 10.50 -45.52
N ALA A 212 -68.86 11.65 -45.65
CA ALA A 212 -67.41 11.76 -45.55
C ALA A 212 -66.92 11.35 -44.14
N ILE A 213 -67.59 11.80 -43.09
CA ILE A 213 -67.30 11.42 -41.70
C ILE A 213 -67.48 9.91 -41.48
N MET A 214 -68.57 9.31 -41.97
CA MET A 214 -68.81 7.88 -41.78
C MET A 214 -67.80 7.01 -42.53
N ARG A 215 -67.36 7.42 -43.73
CA ARG A 215 -66.27 6.74 -44.44
C ARG A 215 -64.96 6.84 -43.70
N LEU A 216 -64.61 8.03 -43.21
CA LEU A 216 -63.39 8.22 -42.42
C LEU A 216 -63.41 7.36 -41.14
N LEU A 217 -64.55 7.30 -40.44
CA LEU A 217 -64.71 6.47 -39.25
C LEU A 217 -64.56 4.96 -39.55
N ASP A 218 -65.07 4.50 -40.68
CA ASP A 218 -64.94 3.11 -41.13
C ASP A 218 -63.48 2.78 -41.50
N GLU A 219 -62.82 3.64 -42.27
CA GLU A 219 -61.42 3.50 -42.70
C GLU A 219 -60.43 3.48 -41.52
N ILE A 220 -60.75 4.15 -40.41
CA ILE A 220 -59.90 4.20 -39.21
C ILE A 220 -60.37 3.25 -38.11
N SER A 221 -61.44 2.48 -38.32
CA SER A 221 -62.01 1.62 -37.27
C SER A 221 -61.00 0.57 -36.77
N SER A 222 -60.22 -0.01 -37.68
CA SER A 222 -59.19 -1.02 -37.35
C SER A 222 -57.95 -0.42 -36.67
N LEU A 223 -57.75 0.91 -36.73
CA LEU A 223 -56.67 1.58 -36.01
C LEU A 223 -56.84 1.41 -34.49
N GLY A 224 -58.08 1.42 -34.00
CA GLY A 224 -58.40 1.17 -32.59
C GLY A 224 -58.05 -0.25 -32.11
N GLU A 225 -57.90 -1.19 -33.05
CA GLU A 225 -57.48 -2.58 -32.78
C GLU A 225 -55.97 -2.77 -32.90
N GLY A 226 -55.23 -1.70 -33.21
CA GLY A 226 -53.77 -1.71 -33.36
C GLY A 226 -53.29 -2.10 -34.75
N ASP A 227 -54.19 -2.24 -35.73
CA ASP A 227 -53.79 -2.39 -37.13
C ASP A 227 -53.29 -1.05 -37.65
N LEU A 228 -51.99 -0.82 -37.49
CA LEU A 228 -51.35 0.36 -38.02
C LEU A 228 -51.18 0.27 -39.54
N THR A 229 -51.56 -0.78 -40.27
CA THR A 229 -51.30 -0.90 -41.73
C THR A 229 -52.31 -0.14 -42.59
N VAL A 230 -53.43 0.28 -42.02
CA VAL A 230 -54.48 1.03 -42.72
C VAL A 230 -54.07 2.47 -43.06
N LYS A 231 -54.73 3.03 -44.06
CA LYS A 231 -54.59 4.44 -44.47
C LYS A 231 -55.98 5.01 -44.78
N ALA A 232 -56.30 6.14 -44.18
CA ALA A 232 -57.51 6.89 -44.51
C ALA A 232 -57.34 7.57 -45.89
N SER A 233 -58.38 7.57 -46.70
CA SER A 233 -58.42 8.20 -48.01
C SER A 233 -58.48 9.73 -47.86
N VAL A 234 -57.49 10.45 -48.40
CA VAL A 234 -57.48 11.92 -48.36
C VAL A 234 -58.28 12.47 -49.53
N THR A 235 -59.43 13.09 -49.23
CA THR A 235 -60.34 13.72 -50.20
C THR A 235 -60.28 15.25 -50.12
N GLU A 236 -60.78 15.97 -51.12
CA GLU A 236 -60.87 17.45 -51.09
C GLU A 236 -62.01 18.00 -50.21
N ASP A 237 -62.74 17.11 -49.53
CA ASP A 237 -63.83 17.50 -48.63
C ASP A 237 -63.33 17.95 -47.25
N MET A 238 -64.25 18.36 -46.37
CA MET A 238 -63.92 18.86 -45.04
C MET A 238 -63.17 17.86 -44.15
N THR A 239 -63.22 16.55 -44.47
CA THR A 239 -62.58 15.49 -43.67
C THR A 239 -61.19 15.13 -44.17
N GLY A 240 -60.79 15.58 -45.38
CA GLY A 240 -59.47 15.29 -45.94
C GLY A 240 -58.29 15.71 -45.07
N ALA A 241 -58.37 16.90 -44.46
CA ALA A 241 -57.33 17.37 -43.53
C ALA A 241 -57.26 16.53 -42.23
N ILE A 242 -58.39 15.94 -41.82
CA ILE A 242 -58.45 15.03 -40.66
C ILE A 242 -57.86 13.67 -41.04
N ALA A 243 -58.19 13.15 -42.22
CA ALA A 243 -57.61 11.91 -42.77
C ALA A 243 -56.08 12.01 -42.89
N ASP A 244 -55.56 13.15 -43.36
CA ASP A 244 -54.12 13.40 -43.48
C ASP A 244 -53.43 13.45 -42.11
N ALA A 245 -54.02 14.16 -41.14
CA ALA A 245 -53.50 14.20 -39.76
C ALA A 245 -53.52 12.82 -39.08
N ILE A 246 -54.54 12.00 -39.35
CA ILE A 246 -54.61 10.62 -38.84
C ILE A 246 -53.52 9.77 -39.50
N ASN A 247 -53.35 9.83 -40.82
CA ASN A 247 -52.30 9.10 -41.52
C ASN A 247 -50.90 9.47 -41.01
N TYR A 248 -50.65 10.75 -40.75
CA TYR A 248 -49.39 11.20 -40.14
C TYR A 248 -49.20 10.59 -38.74
N ALA A 249 -50.23 10.60 -37.89
CA ALA A 249 -50.16 9.97 -36.57
C ALA A 249 -49.93 8.45 -36.65
N VAL A 250 -50.54 7.77 -37.62
CA VAL A 250 -50.32 6.34 -37.87
C VAL A 250 -48.88 6.05 -38.29
N ASP A 251 -48.29 6.87 -39.17
CA ASP A 251 -46.89 6.71 -39.58
C ASP A 251 -45.91 6.95 -38.41
N GLU A 252 -46.15 7.96 -37.57
CA GLU A 252 -45.35 8.18 -36.34
C GLU A 252 -45.50 7.01 -35.35
N LEU A 253 -46.71 6.45 -35.20
CA LEU A 253 -46.94 5.26 -34.38
C LEU A 253 -46.23 4.04 -34.95
N ARG A 254 -46.23 3.83 -36.27
CA ARG A 254 -45.46 2.75 -36.92
C ARG A 254 -43.97 2.91 -36.63
N HIS A 255 -43.43 4.11 -36.81
CA HIS A 255 -42.02 4.39 -36.55
C HIS A 255 -41.65 4.12 -35.08
N LEU A 256 -42.51 4.51 -34.14
CA LEU A 256 -42.35 4.23 -32.72
C LEU A 256 -42.36 2.72 -32.43
N VAL A 257 -43.31 1.97 -32.99
CA VAL A 257 -43.39 0.50 -32.80
C VAL A 257 -42.17 -0.21 -33.38
N THR A 258 -41.73 0.17 -34.58
CA THR A 258 -40.48 -0.36 -35.17
C THR A 258 -39.29 -0.07 -34.27
N THR A 259 -39.16 1.17 -33.78
CA THR A 259 -38.08 1.57 -32.88
C THR A 259 -38.10 0.77 -31.56
N ILE A 260 -39.29 0.52 -30.99
CA ILE A 260 -39.46 -0.31 -29.80
C ILE A 260 -39.02 -1.75 -30.07
N ASN A 261 -39.41 -2.33 -31.20
CA ASN A 261 -39.05 -3.71 -31.55
C ASN A 261 -37.53 -3.84 -31.74
N ASP A 262 -36.92 -2.93 -32.49
CA ASP A 262 -35.46 -2.89 -32.70
C ASP A 262 -34.70 -2.72 -31.38
N THR A 263 -35.21 -1.84 -30.49
CA THR A 263 -34.62 -1.63 -29.17
C THR A 263 -34.76 -2.88 -28.30
N SER A 264 -35.91 -3.54 -28.34
CA SER A 264 -36.15 -4.78 -27.59
C SER A 264 -35.25 -5.91 -28.06
N ALA A 265 -35.03 -6.05 -29.37
CA ALA A 265 -34.09 -7.00 -29.94
C ALA A 265 -32.64 -6.71 -29.49
N LYS A 266 -32.22 -5.44 -29.49
CA LYS A 266 -30.90 -5.03 -28.97
C LYS A 266 -30.74 -5.35 -27.47
N VAL A 267 -31.78 -5.11 -26.67
CA VAL A 267 -31.79 -5.45 -25.24
C VAL A 267 -31.66 -6.96 -25.02
N ALA A 268 -32.36 -7.78 -25.82
CA ALA A 268 -32.26 -9.24 -25.75
C ALA A 268 -30.82 -9.73 -26.04
N VAL A 269 -30.20 -9.22 -27.11
CA VAL A 269 -28.80 -9.54 -27.46
C VAL A 269 -27.84 -9.12 -26.34
N SER A 270 -27.95 -7.88 -25.86
CA SER A 270 -27.10 -7.38 -24.77
C SER A 270 -27.26 -8.19 -23.48
N THR A 271 -28.47 -8.68 -23.18
CA THR A 271 -28.74 -9.54 -22.03
C THR A 271 -28.05 -10.90 -22.18
N GLN A 272 -28.09 -11.50 -23.38
CA GLN A 272 -27.39 -12.76 -23.66
C GLN A 272 -25.87 -12.61 -23.56
N GLU A 273 -25.31 -11.52 -24.09
CA GLU A 273 -23.88 -11.22 -23.95
C GLU A 273 -23.49 -11.06 -22.47
N THR A 274 -24.30 -10.30 -21.72
CA THR A 274 -24.09 -10.10 -20.27
C THR A 274 -24.14 -11.43 -19.52
N GLN A 275 -25.07 -12.33 -19.86
CA GLN A 275 -25.16 -13.66 -19.27
C GLN A 275 -23.90 -14.49 -19.57
N ALA A 276 -23.41 -14.46 -20.82
CA ALA A 276 -22.19 -15.18 -21.19
C ALA A 276 -20.97 -14.65 -20.42
N THR A 277 -20.82 -13.32 -20.31
CA THR A 277 -19.75 -12.70 -19.52
C THR A 277 -19.87 -13.05 -18.04
N ALA A 278 -21.08 -13.08 -17.47
CA ALA A 278 -21.29 -13.47 -16.08
C ALA A 278 -20.90 -14.94 -15.82
N MET A 279 -21.16 -15.85 -16.76
CA MET A 279 -20.73 -17.24 -16.67
C MET A 279 -19.21 -17.38 -16.75
N GLN A 280 -18.56 -16.66 -17.65
CA GLN A 280 -17.09 -16.63 -17.73
C GLN A 280 -16.46 -16.06 -16.45
N LEU A 281 -17.06 -15.01 -15.89
CA LEU A 281 -16.59 -14.43 -14.64
C LEU A 281 -16.75 -15.41 -13.47
N ALA A 282 -17.84 -16.17 -13.42
CA ALA A 282 -18.05 -17.21 -12.40
C ALA A 282 -17.00 -18.34 -12.50
N ASP A 283 -16.67 -18.79 -13.71
CA ASP A 283 -15.61 -19.78 -13.93
C ASP A 283 -14.24 -19.25 -13.53
N ALA A 284 -13.90 -18.03 -13.96
CA ALA A 284 -12.66 -17.36 -13.60
C ALA A 284 -12.54 -17.17 -12.07
N ALA A 285 -13.63 -16.81 -11.39
CA ALA A 285 -13.67 -16.69 -9.93
C ALA A 285 -13.44 -18.06 -9.24
N GLY A 286 -13.98 -19.15 -9.80
CA GLY A 286 -13.72 -20.51 -9.33
C GLY A 286 -12.24 -20.91 -9.47
N GLN A 287 -11.63 -20.61 -10.62
CA GLN A 287 -10.20 -20.84 -10.83
C GLN A 287 -9.34 -19.99 -9.87
N GLN A 288 -9.69 -18.73 -9.67
CA GLN A 288 -9.01 -17.84 -8.74
C GLN A 288 -9.11 -18.35 -7.29
N ALA A 289 -10.27 -18.86 -6.87
CA ALA A 289 -10.43 -19.46 -5.54
C ALA A 289 -9.50 -20.67 -5.35
N ASN A 290 -9.38 -21.54 -6.36
CA ASN A 290 -8.45 -22.67 -6.31
C ASN A 290 -6.99 -22.21 -6.22
N GLN A 291 -6.59 -21.19 -7.00
CA GLN A 291 -5.25 -20.61 -6.93
C GLN A 291 -4.95 -20.03 -5.54
N ILE A 292 -5.92 -19.37 -4.90
CA ILE A 292 -5.79 -18.85 -3.54
C ILE A 292 -5.60 -19.98 -2.53
N THR A 293 -6.32 -21.09 -2.66
CA THR A 293 -6.14 -22.28 -1.80
C THR A 293 -4.73 -22.84 -1.94
N THR A 294 -4.25 -23.06 -3.17
CA THR A 294 -2.89 -23.55 -3.41
C THR A 294 -1.82 -22.57 -2.92
N ALA A 295 -2.04 -21.25 -3.08
CA ALA A 295 -1.13 -20.26 -2.54
C ALA A 295 -1.08 -20.29 -1.01
N SER A 296 -2.22 -20.49 -0.36
CA SER A 296 -2.32 -20.60 1.10
C SER A 296 -1.60 -21.83 1.64
N GLU A 297 -1.71 -22.98 0.96
CA GLU A 297 -0.96 -24.20 1.28
C GLU A 297 0.55 -23.97 1.20
N ARG A 298 1.03 -23.34 0.12
CA ARG A 298 2.45 -22.98 -0.03
C ARG A 298 2.94 -22.00 1.04
N ILE A 299 2.12 -21.05 1.44
CA ILE A 299 2.45 -20.13 2.55
C ILE A 299 2.60 -20.92 3.86
N SER A 300 1.75 -21.93 4.10
CA SER A 300 1.88 -22.81 5.27
C SER A 300 3.16 -23.63 5.25
N GLU A 301 3.57 -24.14 4.08
CA GLU A 301 4.86 -24.84 3.91
C GLU A 301 6.05 -23.90 4.18
N ILE A 302 6.00 -22.67 3.66
CA ILE A 302 7.03 -21.65 3.92
C ILE A 302 7.11 -21.33 5.41
N ALA A 303 5.98 -21.19 6.10
CA ALA A 303 5.96 -20.93 7.54
C ALA A 303 6.64 -22.07 8.33
N ALA A 304 6.35 -23.34 7.99
CA ALA A 304 7.01 -24.49 8.60
C ALA A 304 8.52 -24.51 8.31
N SER A 305 8.93 -24.16 7.08
CA SER A 305 10.34 -24.06 6.71
C SER A 305 11.08 -22.96 7.50
N ILE A 306 10.45 -21.80 7.70
CA ILE A 306 11.00 -20.71 8.52
C ILE A 306 11.18 -21.17 9.97
N GLU A 307 10.23 -21.90 10.53
CA GLU A 307 10.34 -22.45 11.89
C GLU A 307 11.48 -23.47 12.01
N GLN A 308 11.69 -24.30 10.98
CA GLN A 308 12.82 -25.22 10.93
C GLN A 308 14.16 -24.48 10.82
N VAL A 309 14.25 -23.45 9.96
CA VAL A 309 15.45 -22.61 9.86
C VAL A 309 15.76 -21.94 11.19
N SER A 310 14.75 -21.39 11.88
CA SER A 310 14.91 -20.77 13.20
C SER A 310 15.45 -21.76 14.25
N ARG A 311 14.94 -22.99 14.27
CA ARG A 311 15.45 -24.07 15.13
C ARG A 311 16.90 -24.40 14.81
N ASN A 312 17.23 -24.61 13.54
CA ASN A 312 18.59 -24.92 13.11
C ASN A 312 19.58 -23.78 13.43
N SER A 313 19.16 -22.51 13.28
CA SER A 313 19.98 -21.36 13.66
C SER A 313 20.23 -21.30 15.18
N THR A 314 19.23 -21.65 15.99
CA THR A 314 19.37 -21.72 17.46
C THR A 314 20.34 -22.83 17.87
N GLU A 315 20.20 -24.02 17.28
CA GLU A 315 21.14 -25.13 17.50
C GLU A 315 22.56 -24.78 17.04
N SER A 316 22.70 -24.13 15.88
CA SER A 316 24.01 -23.68 15.38
C SER A 316 24.66 -22.68 16.34
N ALA A 317 23.88 -21.76 16.91
CA ALA A 317 24.37 -20.81 17.90
C ALA A 317 24.82 -21.52 19.19
N GLU A 318 24.07 -22.53 19.65
CA GLU A 318 24.45 -23.33 20.82
C GLU A 318 25.76 -24.11 20.57
N VAL A 319 25.92 -24.70 19.38
CA VAL A 319 27.14 -25.41 18.98
C VAL A 319 28.33 -24.45 18.88
N ALA A 320 28.13 -23.25 18.32
CA ALA A 320 29.17 -22.22 18.26
C ALA A 320 29.60 -21.80 19.67
N GLN A 321 28.64 -21.56 20.57
CA GLN A 321 28.93 -21.21 21.97
C GLN A 321 29.70 -22.32 22.69
N ARG A 322 29.32 -23.59 22.49
CA ARG A 322 30.08 -24.73 23.03
C ARG A 322 31.50 -24.81 22.46
N SER A 323 31.67 -24.53 21.18
CA SER A 323 32.97 -24.53 20.51
C SER A 323 33.91 -23.47 21.10
N VAL A 324 33.40 -22.29 21.45
CA VAL A 324 34.16 -21.25 22.17
C VAL A 324 34.66 -21.74 23.52
N VAL A 325 33.76 -22.37 24.31
CA VAL A 325 34.12 -22.89 25.64
C VAL A 325 35.22 -23.95 25.53
N ILE A 326 35.09 -24.88 24.58
CA ILE A 326 36.08 -25.93 24.33
C ILE A 326 37.41 -25.33 23.86
N ALA A 327 37.39 -24.33 22.98
CA ALA A 327 38.61 -23.65 22.52
C ALA A 327 39.33 -22.92 23.67
N ALA A 328 38.59 -22.26 24.55
CA ALA A 328 39.13 -21.58 25.73
C ALA A 328 39.76 -22.58 26.73
N GLU A 329 39.11 -23.72 26.96
CA GLU A 329 39.67 -24.81 27.78
C GLU A 329 40.95 -25.38 27.16
N GLY A 330 40.93 -25.65 25.85
CA GLY A 330 42.10 -26.10 25.10
C GLY A 330 43.27 -25.11 25.17
N ALA A 331 43.00 -23.81 25.07
CA ALA A 331 44.03 -22.77 25.21
C ALA A 331 44.64 -22.76 26.61
N GLY A 332 43.84 -23.10 27.64
CA GLY A 332 44.32 -23.33 29.00
C GLY A 332 45.33 -24.49 29.08
N VAL A 333 44.97 -25.65 28.53
CA VAL A 333 45.84 -26.86 28.52
C VAL A 333 47.15 -26.59 27.76
N VAL A 334 47.09 -25.86 26.65
CA VAL A 334 48.28 -25.47 25.89
C VAL A 334 49.20 -24.57 26.72
N ARG A 335 48.67 -23.57 27.44
CA ARG A 335 49.48 -22.72 28.33
C ARG A 335 50.18 -23.52 29.42
N GLU A 336 49.48 -24.48 30.01
CA GLU A 336 50.07 -25.38 31.01
C GLU A 336 51.20 -26.24 30.41
N THR A 337 51.03 -26.69 29.16
CA THR A 337 52.05 -27.44 28.43
C THR A 337 53.30 -26.60 28.16
N ILE A 338 53.14 -25.34 27.74
CA ILE A 338 54.27 -24.40 27.54
C ILE A 338 55.03 -24.20 28.84
N GLN A 339 54.31 -23.99 29.95
CA GLN A 339 54.92 -23.84 31.28
C GLN A 339 55.69 -25.11 31.70
N GLY A 340 55.16 -26.30 31.38
CA GLY A 340 55.86 -27.56 31.59
C GLY A 340 57.15 -27.67 30.77
N MET A 341 57.15 -27.22 29.51
CA MET A 341 58.35 -27.18 28.66
C MET A 341 59.42 -26.23 29.20
N ASP A 342 59.02 -25.07 29.72
CA ASP A 342 59.94 -24.15 30.40
C ASP A 342 60.61 -24.79 31.62
N GLN A 343 59.83 -25.50 32.45
CA GLN A 343 60.38 -26.24 33.60
C GLN A 343 61.36 -27.34 33.18
N ILE A 344 61.04 -28.09 32.13
CA ILE A 344 61.94 -29.11 31.57
C ILE A 344 63.24 -28.48 31.09
N ARG A 345 63.15 -27.36 30.35
CA ARG A 345 64.34 -26.62 29.87
C ARG A 345 65.24 -26.21 31.04
N ASP A 346 64.66 -25.65 32.09
CA ASP A 346 65.41 -25.19 33.27
C ASP A 346 66.09 -26.37 33.98
N GLN A 347 65.42 -27.52 34.09
CA GLN A 347 65.98 -28.74 34.67
C GLN A 347 67.12 -29.32 33.82
N ILE A 348 67.01 -29.30 32.49
CA ILE A 348 68.07 -29.74 31.58
C ILE A 348 69.30 -28.84 31.74
N GLN A 349 69.12 -27.51 31.81
CA GLN A 349 70.23 -26.58 32.01
C GLN A 349 70.94 -26.80 33.35
N GLU A 350 70.19 -27.06 34.43
CA GLU A 350 70.78 -27.38 35.72
C GLU A 350 71.57 -28.71 35.66
N THR A 351 71.03 -29.72 34.99
CA THR A 351 71.68 -31.02 34.84
C THR A 351 72.95 -30.90 34.00
N SER A 352 72.93 -30.12 32.91
CA SER A 352 74.10 -29.83 32.08
C SER A 352 75.22 -29.17 32.88
N LYS A 353 74.90 -28.19 33.75
CA LYS A 353 75.87 -27.60 34.69
C LYS A 353 76.47 -28.62 35.65
N ARG A 354 75.68 -29.59 36.13
CA ARG A 354 76.18 -30.66 37.01
C ARG A 354 77.11 -31.61 36.27
N ILE A 355 76.78 -32.02 35.05
CA ILE A 355 77.62 -32.88 34.21
C ILE A 355 78.92 -32.17 33.82
N LYS A 356 78.86 -30.89 33.47
CA LYS A 356 80.06 -30.11 33.13
C LYS A 356 81.05 -30.07 34.30
N ARG A 357 80.57 -29.84 35.53
CA ARG A 357 81.40 -29.92 36.75
C ARG A 357 81.96 -31.31 36.98
N LEU A 358 81.21 -32.37 36.64
CA LEU A 358 81.71 -33.75 36.70
C LEU A 358 82.85 -33.97 35.70
N GLY A 359 82.72 -33.48 34.47
CA GLY A 359 83.77 -33.51 33.45
C GLY A 359 85.04 -32.76 33.89
N GLU A 360 84.89 -31.56 34.47
CA GLU A 360 86.00 -30.80 35.06
C GLU A 360 86.69 -31.57 36.20
N SER A 361 85.91 -32.20 37.09
CA SER A 361 86.44 -33.03 38.18
C SER A 361 87.17 -34.27 37.65
N SER A 362 86.65 -34.91 36.61
CA SER A 362 87.30 -36.05 35.94
C SER A 362 88.59 -35.65 35.22
N GLN A 363 88.68 -34.42 34.68
CA GLN A 363 89.93 -33.89 34.14
C GLN A 363 90.99 -33.71 35.23
N GLU A 364 90.61 -33.16 36.38
CA GLU A 364 91.49 -33.00 37.53
C GLU A 364 91.99 -34.36 38.07
N ILE A 365 91.09 -35.36 38.18
CA ILE A 365 91.47 -36.72 38.55
C ILE A 365 92.45 -37.31 37.51
N GLY A 366 92.23 -37.08 36.22
CA GLY A 366 93.13 -37.53 35.16
C GLY A 366 94.56 -37.02 35.35
N SER A 367 94.72 -35.71 35.63
CA SER A 367 96.03 -35.11 35.91
C SER A 367 96.69 -35.68 37.17
N ILE A 368 95.90 -36.00 38.21
CA ILE A 368 96.42 -36.65 39.42
C ILE A 368 96.89 -38.09 39.11
N VAL A 369 96.14 -38.85 38.31
CA VAL A 369 96.48 -40.23 37.94
C VAL A 369 97.75 -40.28 37.09
N GLU A 370 97.93 -39.33 36.17
CA GLU A 370 99.16 -39.15 35.39
C GLU A 370 100.36 -38.91 36.30
N LEU A 371 100.24 -37.97 37.26
CA LEU A 371 101.28 -37.70 38.26
C LEU A 371 101.61 -38.94 39.11
N ILE A 372 100.62 -39.72 39.53
CA ILE A 372 100.85 -40.96 40.31
C ILE A 372 101.56 -42.02 39.45
N ASN A 373 101.23 -42.11 38.16
CA ASN A 373 101.92 -43.00 37.23
C ASN A 373 103.39 -42.61 37.09
N ASP A 374 103.68 -41.31 36.92
CA ASP A 374 105.05 -40.79 36.84
C ASP A 374 105.84 -41.07 38.12
N ILE A 375 105.23 -40.87 39.30
CA ILE A 375 105.84 -41.20 40.60
C ILE A 375 106.10 -42.70 40.70
N SER A 376 105.16 -43.54 40.25
CA SER A 376 105.32 -45.01 40.28
C SER A 376 106.44 -45.46 39.35
N GLU A 377 106.57 -44.87 38.17
CA GLU A 377 107.65 -45.16 37.22
C GLU A 377 109.01 -44.71 37.76
N GLN A 378 109.10 -43.52 38.35
CA GLN A 378 110.31 -43.07 39.06
C GLN A 378 110.66 -44.00 40.24
N THR A 379 109.66 -44.43 41.01
CA THR A 379 109.86 -45.36 42.14
C THR A 379 110.35 -46.72 41.64
N ASN A 380 109.84 -47.20 40.52
CA ASN A 380 110.28 -48.43 39.86
C ASN A 380 111.76 -48.34 39.45
N ILE A 381 112.16 -47.23 38.84
CA ILE A 381 113.56 -46.96 38.44
C ILE A 381 114.48 -46.86 39.67
N LEU A 382 114.04 -46.17 40.73
CA LEU A 382 114.78 -46.07 41.99
C LEU A 382 114.96 -47.43 42.66
N ALA A 383 113.91 -48.25 42.70
CA ALA A 383 113.93 -49.59 43.26
C ALA A 383 114.85 -50.53 42.48
N LEU A 384 114.81 -50.48 41.14
CA LEU A 384 115.71 -51.23 40.27
C LEU A 384 117.18 -50.84 40.52
N ASN A 385 117.48 -49.54 40.60
CA ASN A 385 118.83 -49.05 40.91
C ASN A 385 119.30 -49.52 42.30
N ALA A 386 118.41 -49.51 43.29
CA ALA A 386 118.70 -50.03 44.63
C ALA A 386 118.93 -51.55 44.63
N ALA A 387 118.15 -52.33 43.86
CA ALA A 387 118.31 -53.77 43.72
C ALA A 387 119.66 -54.11 43.06
N VAL A 388 120.06 -53.37 42.02
CA VAL A 388 121.37 -53.50 41.36
C VAL A 388 122.51 -53.20 42.34
N GLN A 389 122.41 -52.11 43.10
CA GLN A 389 123.43 -51.78 44.10
C GLN A 389 123.48 -52.81 45.25
N ALA A 390 122.34 -53.30 45.71
CA ALA A 390 122.26 -54.33 46.73
C ALA A 390 122.86 -55.67 46.27
N ALA A 391 122.65 -56.07 45.00
CA ALA A 391 123.30 -57.22 44.38
C ALA A 391 124.82 -57.05 44.28
N SER A 392 125.30 -55.81 44.04
CA SER A 392 126.74 -55.51 44.00
C SER A 392 127.45 -55.64 45.35
N ALA A 393 126.72 -55.49 46.47
CA ALA A 393 127.24 -55.57 47.84
C ALA A 393 127.32 -57.03 48.40
N GLY A 394 126.92 -58.04 47.61
CA GLY A 394 127.01 -59.46 47.99
C GLY A 394 126.15 -59.82 49.21
N GLU A 395 126.67 -60.64 50.12
CA GLU A 395 125.94 -61.13 51.32
C GLU A 395 125.48 -59.99 52.26
N ALA A 396 126.20 -58.86 52.32
CA ALA A 396 125.82 -57.71 53.15
C ALA A 396 124.59 -56.94 52.60
N GLY A 397 124.34 -57.01 51.29
CA GLY A 397 123.24 -56.31 50.61
C GLY A 397 121.94 -57.12 50.52
N ARG A 398 121.95 -58.38 50.97
CA ARG A 398 120.86 -59.34 50.72
C ARG A 398 119.51 -58.90 51.31
N GLY A 399 119.50 -58.30 52.49
CA GLY A 399 118.28 -57.74 53.11
C GLY A 399 117.75 -56.52 52.36
N PHE A 400 118.64 -55.66 51.85
CA PHE A 400 118.27 -54.50 51.04
C PHE A 400 117.77 -54.90 49.65
N ALA A 401 118.33 -55.95 49.05
CA ALA A 401 117.88 -56.46 47.76
C ALA A 401 116.42 -56.94 47.81
N VAL A 402 116.02 -57.65 48.88
CA VAL A 402 114.63 -58.10 49.06
C VAL A 402 113.66 -56.93 49.21
N VAL A 403 114.05 -55.89 49.96
CA VAL A 403 113.21 -54.69 50.11
C VAL A 403 113.10 -53.93 48.77
N ALA A 404 114.20 -53.80 48.03
CA ALA A 404 114.20 -53.15 46.72
C ALA A 404 113.30 -53.89 45.71
N ASP A 405 113.35 -55.23 45.68
CA ASP A 405 112.51 -56.06 44.81
C ASP A 405 111.00 -55.93 45.17
N GLU A 406 110.66 -55.86 46.46
CA GLU A 406 109.27 -55.63 46.92
C GLU A 406 108.78 -54.20 46.57
N VAL A 407 109.64 -53.19 46.70
CA VAL A 407 109.31 -51.80 46.28
C VAL A 407 109.12 -51.72 44.76
N GLN A 408 109.96 -52.41 43.98
CA GLN A 408 109.83 -52.49 42.52
C GLN A 408 108.49 -53.11 42.14
N ARG A 409 108.17 -54.27 42.73
CA ARG A 409 106.91 -54.97 42.49
C ARG A 409 105.69 -54.15 42.94
N LEU A 410 105.80 -53.38 44.02
CA LEU A 410 104.75 -52.46 44.45
C LEU A 410 104.57 -51.31 43.44
N ALA A 411 105.66 -50.74 42.94
CA ALA A 411 105.64 -49.68 41.93
C ALA A 411 105.01 -50.16 40.61
N GLU A 412 105.36 -51.35 40.13
CA GLU A 412 104.74 -51.98 38.95
C GLU A 412 103.23 -52.22 39.15
N ARG A 413 102.83 -52.69 40.33
CA ARG A 413 101.40 -52.86 40.67
C ARG A 413 100.66 -51.53 40.72
N THR A 414 101.28 -50.48 41.27
CA THR A 414 100.69 -49.13 41.31
C THR A 414 100.54 -48.57 39.91
N SER A 415 101.56 -48.69 39.04
CA SER A 415 101.47 -48.25 37.63
C SER A 415 100.39 -49.03 36.85
N GLY A 416 100.27 -50.34 37.08
CA GLY A 416 99.19 -51.14 36.50
C GLY A 416 97.79 -50.70 36.97
N ALA A 417 97.67 -50.30 38.23
CA ALA A 417 96.41 -49.77 38.79
C ALA A 417 96.09 -48.37 38.26
N THR A 418 97.06 -47.46 38.18
CA THR A 418 96.86 -46.11 37.63
C THR A 418 96.44 -46.14 36.18
N ARG A 419 97.04 -46.97 35.32
CA ARG A 419 96.58 -47.13 33.92
C ARG A 419 95.14 -47.62 33.81
N ARG A 420 94.69 -48.49 34.71
CA ARG A 420 93.27 -48.91 34.77
C ARG A 420 92.36 -47.75 35.18
N ILE A 421 92.78 -46.93 36.15
CA ILE A 421 92.03 -45.74 36.57
C ILE A 421 92.01 -44.71 35.45
N GLU A 422 93.13 -44.50 34.75
CA GLU A 422 93.22 -43.60 33.59
C GLU A 422 92.21 -43.98 32.50
N GLY A 423 92.12 -45.27 32.16
CA GLY A 423 91.10 -45.78 31.23
C GLY A 423 89.67 -45.49 31.71
N LEU A 424 89.37 -45.70 33.00
CA LEU A 424 88.06 -45.35 33.57
C LEU A 424 87.77 -43.85 33.51
N VAL A 425 88.76 -43.01 33.78
CA VAL A 425 88.64 -41.54 33.71
C VAL A 425 88.38 -41.09 32.28
N GLN A 426 89.10 -41.65 31.29
CA GLN A 426 88.85 -41.37 29.88
C GLN A 426 87.44 -41.77 29.45
N THR A 427 86.94 -42.91 29.91
CA THR A 427 85.54 -43.31 29.67
C THR A 427 84.57 -42.30 30.30
N ILE A 428 84.76 -41.90 31.56
CA ILE A 428 83.90 -40.90 32.21
C ILE A 428 83.94 -39.55 31.47
N GLN A 429 85.11 -39.12 30.99
CA GLN A 429 85.24 -37.89 30.18
C GLN A 429 84.50 -38.00 28.85
N ALA A 430 84.58 -39.15 28.17
CA ALA A 430 83.82 -39.40 26.95
C ALA A 430 82.31 -39.38 27.21
N ASP A 431 81.83 -40.12 28.21
CA ASP A 431 80.42 -40.23 28.58
C ASP A 431 79.84 -38.87 29.01
N THR A 432 80.61 -38.07 29.76
CA THR A 432 80.18 -36.73 30.18
C THR A 432 80.08 -35.75 29.01
N ASN A 433 81.00 -35.79 28.06
CA ASN A 433 80.91 -34.99 26.83
C ASN A 433 79.71 -35.40 25.96
N GLU A 434 79.47 -36.70 25.81
CA GLU A 434 78.29 -37.22 25.10
C GLU A 434 76.99 -36.78 25.79
N ALA A 435 76.93 -36.87 27.12
CA ALA A 435 75.77 -36.43 27.88
C ALA A 435 75.50 -34.92 27.76
N VAL A 436 76.54 -34.07 27.72
CA VAL A 436 76.38 -32.62 27.48
C VAL A 436 75.83 -32.36 26.07
N SER A 437 76.39 -33.02 25.04
CA SER A 437 75.90 -32.91 23.66
C SER A 437 74.43 -33.34 23.54
N SER A 438 74.06 -34.44 24.17
CA SER A 438 72.68 -34.93 24.24
C SER A 438 71.75 -33.91 24.92
N MET A 439 72.17 -33.29 26.02
CA MET A 439 71.40 -32.24 26.69
C MET A 439 71.21 -30.97 25.85
N GLU A 440 72.22 -30.56 25.07
CA GLU A 440 72.09 -29.44 24.14
C GLU A 440 71.06 -29.75 23.04
N GLN A 441 71.10 -30.97 22.48
CA GLN A 441 70.10 -31.42 21.53
C GLN A 441 68.69 -31.43 22.15
N THR A 442 68.51 -32.04 23.33
CA THR A 442 67.21 -32.06 24.02
C THR A 442 66.71 -30.65 24.32
N THR A 443 67.60 -29.71 24.65
CA THR A 443 67.23 -28.30 24.85
C THR A 443 66.63 -27.69 23.58
N SER A 444 67.24 -27.95 22.42
CA SER A 444 66.72 -27.51 21.12
C SER A 444 65.33 -28.12 20.82
N GLU A 445 65.15 -29.40 21.11
CA GLU A 445 63.87 -30.11 20.92
C GLU A 445 62.76 -29.54 21.82
N VAL A 446 63.07 -29.25 23.09
CA VAL A 446 62.11 -28.63 24.03
C VAL A 446 61.71 -27.23 23.57
N VAL A 447 62.64 -26.41 23.09
CA VAL A 447 62.34 -25.07 22.55
C VAL A 447 61.44 -25.17 21.31
N SER A 448 61.73 -26.12 20.41
CA SER A 448 60.89 -26.38 19.25
C SER A 448 59.48 -26.83 19.66
N GLY A 449 59.38 -27.73 20.64
CA GLY A 449 58.11 -28.20 21.20
C GLY A 449 57.29 -27.09 21.86
N ALA A 450 57.94 -26.20 22.61
CA ALA A 450 57.29 -25.03 23.21
C ALA A 450 56.72 -24.07 22.14
N ARG A 451 57.47 -23.83 21.06
CA ARG A 451 57.01 -23.00 19.94
C ARG A 451 55.80 -23.61 19.23
N LEU A 452 55.82 -24.92 18.98
CA LEU A 452 54.69 -25.61 18.35
C LEU A 452 53.43 -25.54 19.22
N ALA A 453 53.59 -25.65 20.55
CA ALA A 453 52.49 -25.46 21.49
C ALA A 453 51.98 -24.00 21.47
N GLU A 454 52.85 -23.00 21.41
CA GLU A 454 52.48 -21.59 21.29
C GLU A 454 51.66 -21.31 20.01
N ASP A 455 52.08 -21.87 18.88
CA ASP A 455 51.35 -21.76 17.60
C ASP A 455 49.95 -22.38 17.72
N ALA A 456 49.83 -23.55 18.36
CA ALA A 456 48.53 -24.18 18.63
C ALA A 456 47.64 -23.31 19.55
N GLY A 457 48.22 -22.68 20.57
CA GLY A 457 47.53 -21.76 21.46
C GLY A 457 47.00 -20.51 20.75
N THR A 458 47.78 -19.99 19.80
CA THR A 458 47.38 -18.87 18.94
C THR A 458 46.19 -19.25 18.05
N ALA A 459 46.22 -20.44 17.45
CA ALA A 459 45.10 -20.94 16.64
C ALA A 459 43.80 -21.10 17.46
N LEU A 460 43.89 -21.57 18.70
CA LEU A 460 42.74 -21.67 19.61
C LEU A 460 42.19 -20.29 20.00
N THR A 461 43.07 -19.31 20.21
CA THR A 461 42.67 -17.93 20.50
C THR A 461 41.97 -17.28 19.31
N GLU A 462 42.40 -17.60 18.08
CA GLU A 462 41.74 -17.11 16.87
C GLU A 462 40.33 -17.69 16.71
N ILE A 463 40.11 -18.97 17.08
CA ILE A 463 38.77 -19.58 17.12
C ILE A 463 37.87 -18.82 18.11
N GLU A 464 38.37 -18.52 19.31
CA GLU A 464 37.65 -17.73 20.31
C GLU A 464 37.29 -16.32 19.78
N ARG A 465 38.22 -15.66 19.10
CA ARG A 465 38.01 -14.32 18.53
C ARG A 465 36.96 -14.31 17.44
N VAL A 466 37.01 -15.26 16.51
CA VAL A 466 36.08 -15.34 15.37
C VAL A 466 34.67 -15.71 15.83
N SER A 467 34.54 -16.52 16.88
CA SER A 467 33.22 -16.91 17.40
C SER A 467 32.58 -15.87 18.35
N ASN A 468 33.34 -14.88 18.84
CA ASN A 468 32.84 -13.76 19.65
C ASN A 468 32.53 -12.49 18.84
N ALA A 469 32.94 -12.43 17.57
CA ALA A 469 32.69 -11.33 16.65
C ALA A 469 31.38 -11.53 15.87
#